data_AF-A0A819WRS1-F1
#
_entry.id   AF-A0A819WRS1-F1
#
_cell.length_a   1.000
_cell.length_b   1.000
_cell.length_c   1.000
_cell.angle_alpha   90.00
_cell.angle_beta   90.00
_cell.angle_gamma   90.00
#
_symmetry.space_group_name_H-M   'P 1'
#
loop_
_entity.id
_entity.type
_entity.pdbx_description
1 polymer ?
#
loop_
_entity_poly.entity_id
_entity_poly.type
_entity_poly.pdbx_seq_one_letter_code
_entity_poly.pdbx_strand_id
1 'polypeptide(L)'
;MLSLSSSNNDNNDSNIVDLLYHLCKENELEKVRNILPYIDNIDIINKIQNSTGSTCLHVACYYGHQHMVQLLLEYGAQHSIRNLRHNLTPYEEACADDIKQLFVEHRKLFSNNDFDYDYIEWSVVGDDLLGKRREFRQAIDLYKTYDNHHLISKLLAEVIHYYLNEYLINEINDTGNPEDQITRQQIETIEAYFKEAIEKQDYLTYFIKAYTLTNCFYKVLNKHLALYILQYFDTTKDFSSNYRLVNCLVHIITLLIYHPNLPQYQYQGLCYRGMRITQNDLDQYLSNQHILNRSFLSTSIDRGVAEMFAGEGQQSKMRYTPKDHYALQYSCLCQYLIKQNSTAINIQSLSTKLDEKEILILPFTVFKVIAIKRNYLDDPTASISIEIELEECEDPNDNKNESENSKTSRISSLSSTNDDIKDVEEYKKFKERKRRLYGIIGFLVFAILLGLTLVLIVIFVIRKDSTKNTTPTPTTPTTEMVKDDNDPLPQGCPNILKRSSWNARPYTNRENLTTLPVTNIVVHALEGLNSIMNDQDCIAQIKGLQDYDMDIENWADIGYNFLLCDDSGDQQQIYTGRGWKFTGAHCISYNKRSLGKNEFLF
;
A
#
# COMPACT_ATOMS: atom_id res chain seq x y z
N MET A 1 30.58 -27.79 3.12
CA MET A 1 30.98 -27.19 1.83
C MET A 1 29.72 -26.73 1.13
N LEU A 2 29.56 -25.41 1.06
CA LEU A 2 28.78 -24.57 0.14
C LEU A 2 27.33 -24.95 -0.23
N SER A 3 26.43 -24.10 0.29
CA SER A 3 25.21 -23.52 -0.28
C SER A 3 24.94 -23.76 -1.76
N LEU A 4 23.69 -24.10 -2.10
CA LEU A 4 23.01 -23.76 -3.36
C LEU A 4 21.52 -24.13 -3.25
N SER A 5 20.68 -23.23 -2.72
CA SER A 5 19.23 -23.21 -3.02
C SER A 5 18.52 -21.89 -2.69
N SER A 6 19.20 -20.74 -2.75
CA SER A 6 18.56 -19.41 -2.76
C SER A 6 18.60 -18.70 -4.13
N SER A 7 19.46 -19.12 -5.07
CA SER A 7 19.77 -18.30 -6.27
C SER A 7 18.76 -18.36 -7.42
N ASN A 8 17.75 -19.22 -7.37
CA ASN A 8 16.78 -19.33 -8.48
C ASN A 8 15.58 -18.38 -8.34
N ASN A 9 15.19 -17.99 -7.12
CA ASN A 9 14.12 -17.01 -6.92
C ASN A 9 14.62 -15.58 -7.13
N ASP A 10 15.83 -15.24 -6.65
CA ASP A 10 16.37 -13.88 -6.77
C ASP A 10 16.53 -13.42 -8.23
N ASN A 11 16.96 -14.33 -9.12
CA ASN A 11 17.10 -14.05 -10.55
C ASN A 11 15.73 -13.88 -11.25
N ASN A 12 14.72 -14.64 -10.82
CA ASN A 12 13.38 -14.56 -11.40
C ASN A 12 12.68 -13.27 -10.95
N ASP A 13 12.79 -12.93 -9.67
CA ASP A 13 12.28 -11.68 -9.12
C ASP A 13 12.98 -10.46 -9.72
N SER A 14 14.30 -10.51 -9.93
CA SER A 14 15.02 -9.41 -10.62
C SER A 14 14.52 -9.20 -12.05
N ASN A 15 14.28 -10.29 -12.80
CA ASN A 15 13.75 -10.20 -14.16
C ASN A 15 12.32 -9.61 -14.19
N ILE A 16 11.49 -9.96 -13.20
CA ILE A 16 10.12 -9.42 -13.09
C ILE A 16 10.15 -7.93 -12.70
N VAL A 17 11.02 -7.53 -11.78
CA VAL A 17 11.21 -6.11 -11.42
C VAL A 17 11.63 -5.30 -12.64
N ASP A 18 12.60 -5.78 -13.41
CA ASP A 18 13.06 -5.11 -14.63
C ASP A 18 11.94 -5.02 -15.67
N LEU A 19 11.17 -6.11 -15.86
CA LEU A 19 10.03 -6.12 -16.77
C LEU A 19 8.95 -5.11 -16.35
N LEU A 20 8.53 -5.13 -15.08
CA LEU A 20 7.52 -4.20 -14.57
C LEU A 20 7.99 -2.76 -14.68
N TYR A 21 9.25 -2.50 -14.33
CA TYR A 21 9.84 -1.16 -14.44
C TYR A 21 9.76 -0.65 -15.88
N HIS A 22 10.17 -1.46 -16.86
CA HIS A 22 10.10 -1.09 -18.27
C HIS A 22 8.67 -0.85 -18.76
N LEU A 23 7.72 -1.71 -18.37
CA LEU A 23 6.31 -1.53 -18.72
C LEU A 23 5.71 -0.26 -18.10
N CYS A 24 6.08 0.06 -16.85
CA CYS A 24 5.66 1.30 -16.19
C CYS A 24 6.28 2.53 -16.88
N LYS A 25 7.56 2.47 -17.25
CA LYS A 25 8.25 3.53 -17.99
C LYS A 25 7.60 3.84 -19.34
N GLU A 26 7.29 2.82 -20.12
CA GLU A 26 6.69 2.94 -21.46
C GLU A 26 5.16 3.12 -21.42
N ASN A 27 4.56 3.23 -20.22
CA ASN A 27 3.11 3.37 -19.99
C ASN A 27 2.25 2.24 -20.61
N GLU A 28 2.73 1.00 -20.52
CA GLU A 28 2.05 -0.19 -21.03
C GLU A 28 0.97 -0.68 -20.03
N LEU A 29 0.00 0.19 -19.72
CA LEU A 29 -0.99 0.04 -18.64
C LEU A 29 -1.70 -1.33 -18.66
N GLU A 30 -2.19 -1.75 -19.81
CA GLU A 30 -2.94 -3.02 -19.94
C GLU A 30 -2.05 -4.24 -19.70
N LYS A 31 -0.78 -4.18 -20.06
CA LYS A 31 0.16 -5.29 -19.78
C LYS A 31 0.45 -5.36 -18.28
N VAL A 32 0.64 -4.21 -17.63
CA VAL A 32 0.84 -4.14 -16.17
C VAL A 32 -0.41 -4.65 -15.44
N ARG A 33 -1.61 -4.18 -15.82
CA ARG A 33 -2.90 -4.63 -15.27
C ARG A 33 -3.11 -6.13 -15.40
N ASN A 34 -2.68 -6.73 -16.51
CA ASN A 34 -2.80 -8.18 -16.73
C ASN A 34 -1.74 -9.01 -15.99
N ILE A 35 -0.60 -8.44 -15.58
CA ILE A 35 0.48 -9.19 -14.92
C ILE A 35 0.36 -9.09 -13.39
N LEU A 36 -0.01 -7.92 -12.86
CA LEU A 36 -0.11 -7.66 -11.42
C LEU A 36 -0.91 -8.70 -10.62
N PRO A 37 -2.07 -9.21 -11.10
CA PRO A 37 -2.84 -10.24 -10.39
C PRO A 37 -2.14 -11.60 -10.25
N TYR A 38 -1.14 -11.89 -11.10
CA TYR A 38 -0.47 -13.20 -11.15
C TYR A 38 0.93 -13.18 -10.50
N ILE A 39 1.28 -12.09 -9.81
CA ILE A 39 2.55 -11.99 -9.09
C ILE A 39 2.35 -12.52 -7.66
N ASP A 40 2.91 -13.70 -7.39
CA ASP A 40 2.85 -14.38 -6.07
C ASP A 40 3.63 -13.63 -4.95
N ASN A 41 4.54 -12.73 -5.34
CA ASN A 41 5.35 -11.92 -4.42
C ASN A 41 5.06 -10.44 -4.64
N ILE A 42 4.06 -9.91 -3.93
CA ILE A 42 3.60 -8.53 -4.10
C ILE A 42 4.69 -7.50 -3.79
N ASP A 43 5.68 -7.82 -2.96
CA ASP A 43 6.80 -6.93 -2.61
C ASP A 43 7.68 -6.57 -3.83
N ILE A 44 7.56 -7.31 -4.94
CA ILE A 44 8.26 -7.03 -6.19
C ILE A 44 7.95 -5.63 -6.72
N ILE A 45 6.72 -5.12 -6.57
CA ILE A 45 6.33 -3.77 -7.05
C ILE A 45 7.04 -2.64 -6.30
N ASN A 46 7.48 -2.92 -5.08
CA ASN A 46 8.17 -2.00 -4.18
C ASN A 46 9.69 -2.18 -4.23
N LYS A 47 10.17 -3.23 -4.90
CA LYS A 47 11.59 -3.51 -5.04
C LYS A 47 12.24 -2.46 -5.94
N ILE A 48 13.37 -1.94 -5.47
CA ILE A 48 14.15 -0.96 -6.21
C ILE A 48 14.86 -1.67 -7.39
N GLN A 49 14.73 -1.12 -8.59
CA GLN A 49 15.42 -1.65 -9.76
C GLN A 49 16.93 -1.40 -9.64
N ASN A 50 17.73 -2.44 -9.85
CA ASN A 50 19.19 -2.39 -9.66
C ASN A 50 19.90 -1.37 -10.56
N SER A 51 19.43 -1.21 -11.80
CA SER A 51 20.07 -0.35 -12.80
C SER A 51 19.77 1.12 -12.56
N THR A 52 18.53 1.48 -12.23
CA THR A 52 18.06 2.88 -12.10
C THR A 52 17.96 3.37 -10.67
N GLY A 53 17.98 2.47 -9.68
CA GLY A 53 17.84 2.83 -8.27
C GLY A 53 16.44 3.33 -7.90
N SER A 54 15.42 3.09 -8.73
CA SER A 54 14.04 3.56 -8.54
C SER A 54 13.02 2.41 -8.53
N THR A 55 11.84 2.63 -7.94
CA THR A 55 10.72 1.68 -8.00
C THR A 55 9.82 1.93 -9.22
N CYS A 56 8.86 1.03 -9.48
CA CYS A 56 7.85 1.22 -10.53
C CYS A 56 7.01 2.49 -10.31
N LEU A 57 6.71 2.84 -9.05
CA LEU A 57 5.94 4.03 -8.73
C LEU A 57 6.74 5.32 -8.98
N HIS A 58 8.03 5.34 -8.66
CA HIS A 58 8.91 6.48 -9.00
C HIS A 58 8.89 6.76 -10.50
N VAL A 59 9.09 5.72 -11.33
CA VAL A 59 9.14 5.92 -12.78
C VAL A 59 7.78 6.37 -13.33
N ALA A 60 6.67 5.81 -12.86
CA ALA A 60 5.34 6.26 -13.26
C ALA A 60 5.08 7.74 -12.89
N CYS A 61 5.56 8.19 -11.72
CA CYS A 61 5.42 9.57 -11.25
C CYS A 61 6.32 10.55 -12.03
N TYR A 62 7.56 10.16 -12.28
CA TYR A 62 8.54 10.93 -13.05
C TYR A 62 8.07 11.17 -14.49
N TYR A 63 7.49 10.16 -15.15
CA TYR A 63 7.02 10.28 -16.53
C TYR A 63 5.59 10.84 -16.65
N GLY A 64 4.89 11.03 -15.53
CA GLY A 64 3.54 11.62 -15.51
C GLY A 64 2.44 10.67 -15.95
N HIS A 65 2.60 9.37 -15.74
CA HIS A 65 1.66 8.35 -16.19
C HIS A 65 0.50 8.22 -15.20
N GLN A 66 -0.46 9.15 -15.24
CA GLN A 66 -1.57 9.26 -14.28
C GLN A 66 -2.28 7.93 -13.98
N HIS A 67 -2.78 7.24 -15.01
CA HIS A 67 -3.49 5.96 -14.81
C HIS A 67 -2.57 4.82 -14.34
N MET A 68 -1.27 4.87 -14.68
CA MET A 68 -0.29 3.91 -14.17
C MET A 68 0.01 4.17 -12.69
N VAL A 69 0.14 5.44 -12.28
CA VAL A 69 0.33 5.84 -10.88
C VAL A 69 -0.87 5.39 -10.06
N GLN A 70 -2.09 5.64 -10.53
CA GLN A 70 -3.30 5.09 -9.91
C GLN A 70 -3.21 3.57 -9.80
N LEU A 71 -3.06 2.85 -10.90
CA LEU A 71 -2.97 1.38 -10.89
C LEU A 71 -1.90 0.86 -9.93
N LEU A 72 -0.71 1.45 -9.89
CA LEU A 72 0.36 1.03 -8.99
C LEU A 72 0.00 1.30 -7.53
N LEU A 73 -0.54 2.48 -7.21
CA LEU A 73 -1.01 2.85 -5.87
C LEU A 73 -2.15 1.95 -5.39
N GLU A 74 -3.11 1.66 -6.27
CA GLU A 74 -4.23 0.73 -6.08
C GLU A 74 -3.75 -0.70 -5.77
N TYR A 75 -2.76 -1.14 -6.54
CA TYR A 75 -2.06 -2.39 -6.27
C TYR A 75 -1.08 -2.29 -5.13
N GLY A 76 -0.99 -1.13 -4.44
CA GLY A 76 -0.37 -0.77 -3.16
C GLY A 76 1.06 -0.22 -3.18
N ALA A 77 1.59 0.14 -4.33
CA ALA A 77 2.98 0.58 -4.45
C ALA A 77 3.32 1.67 -3.40
N GLN A 78 4.42 1.46 -2.67
CA GLN A 78 4.75 2.33 -1.55
C GLN A 78 5.18 3.70 -2.03
N HIS A 79 4.52 4.72 -1.49
CA HIS A 79 4.88 6.11 -1.72
C HIS A 79 5.92 6.66 -0.73
N SER A 80 6.38 5.84 0.22
CA SER A 80 7.35 6.20 1.26
C SER A 80 8.81 5.80 0.93
N ILE A 81 9.01 4.90 -0.03
CA ILE A 81 10.33 4.40 -0.42
C ILE A 81 11.11 5.53 -1.07
N ARG A 82 12.36 5.74 -0.64
CA ARG A 82 13.26 6.69 -1.28
C ARG A 82 14.14 5.99 -2.33
N ASN A 83 14.25 6.59 -3.51
CA ASN A 83 15.14 6.08 -4.55
C ASN A 83 16.63 6.21 -4.16
N LEU A 84 17.49 5.33 -4.69
CA LEU A 84 18.90 5.28 -4.30
C LEU A 84 19.74 6.43 -4.86
N ARG A 85 19.29 7.06 -5.94
CA ARG A 85 20.06 8.07 -6.67
C ARG A 85 19.79 9.50 -6.19
N HIS A 86 18.53 9.85 -5.99
CA HIS A 86 18.11 11.20 -5.63
C HIS A 86 17.62 11.29 -4.18
N ASN A 87 17.48 10.16 -3.49
CA ASN A 87 16.89 10.07 -2.16
C ASN A 87 15.49 10.68 -2.08
N LEU A 88 14.73 10.64 -3.18
CA LEU A 88 13.37 11.18 -3.28
C LEU A 88 12.35 10.06 -3.16
N THR A 89 11.19 10.37 -2.58
CA THR A 89 9.99 9.52 -2.62
C THR A 89 9.27 9.65 -3.97
N PRO A 90 8.38 8.73 -4.37
CA PRO A 90 7.60 8.88 -5.60
C PRO A 90 6.75 10.15 -5.66
N TYR A 91 6.27 10.63 -4.51
CA TYR A 91 5.55 11.89 -4.39
C TYR A 91 6.45 13.10 -4.68
N GLU A 92 7.67 13.09 -4.15
CA GLU A 92 8.67 14.12 -4.38
C GLU A 92 9.21 14.08 -5.83
N GLU A 93 9.31 12.89 -6.42
CA GLU A 93 9.75 12.63 -7.81
C GLU A 93 8.67 12.96 -8.86
N ALA A 94 7.44 13.24 -8.45
CA ALA A 94 6.32 13.49 -9.37
C ALA A 94 6.54 14.74 -10.24
N CYS A 95 6.42 14.57 -11.56
CA CYS A 95 6.72 15.63 -12.54
C CYS A 95 5.73 16.80 -12.58
N ALA A 96 4.54 16.64 -12.00
CA ALA A 96 3.47 17.63 -12.03
C ALA A 96 2.52 17.50 -10.82
N ASP A 97 1.83 18.59 -10.49
CA ASP A 97 0.95 18.68 -9.32
C ASP A 97 -0.31 17.82 -9.46
N ASP A 98 -0.77 17.52 -10.67
CA ASP A 98 -1.86 16.57 -10.93
C ASP A 98 -1.47 15.14 -10.55
N ILE A 99 -0.22 14.74 -10.78
CA ILE A 99 0.31 13.46 -10.32
C ILE A 99 0.44 13.43 -8.80
N LYS A 100 0.88 14.53 -8.17
CA LYS A 100 0.87 14.66 -6.70
C LYS A 100 -0.55 14.59 -6.13
N GLN A 101 -1.50 15.19 -6.85
CA GLN A 101 -2.92 15.14 -6.52
C GLN A 101 -3.43 13.70 -6.53
N LEU A 102 -2.90 12.79 -7.34
CA LEU A 102 -3.26 11.36 -7.27
C LEU A 102 -2.92 10.71 -5.94
N PHE A 103 -1.85 11.11 -5.25
CA PHE A 103 -1.55 10.60 -3.92
C PHE A 103 -2.54 11.13 -2.89
N VAL A 104 -2.95 12.39 -3.05
CA VAL A 104 -3.99 13.02 -2.23
C VAL A 104 -5.36 12.41 -2.53
N GLU A 105 -5.67 12.13 -3.79
CA GLU A 105 -6.90 11.48 -4.26
C GLU A 105 -6.93 10.01 -3.88
N HIS A 106 -5.81 9.29 -3.95
CA HIS A 106 -5.69 7.93 -3.45
C HIS A 106 -5.85 7.90 -1.93
N ARG A 107 -5.22 8.82 -1.20
CA ARG A 107 -5.48 9.03 0.23
C ARG A 107 -6.95 9.37 0.50
N LYS A 108 -7.55 10.21 -0.34
CA LYS A 108 -9.00 10.53 -0.37
C LYS A 108 -9.86 9.41 -0.91
N LEU A 109 -9.38 8.38 -1.59
CA LEU A 109 -10.19 7.22 -1.94
C LEU A 109 -10.37 6.33 -0.70
N PHE A 110 -9.41 6.39 0.23
CA PHE A 110 -9.52 5.79 1.56
C PHE A 110 -10.17 6.70 2.61
N SER A 111 -10.21 8.01 2.34
CA SER A 111 -10.79 9.06 3.21
C SER A 111 -12.16 9.58 2.72
N ASN A 112 -12.52 9.38 1.45
CA ASN A 112 -13.85 9.66 0.89
C ASN A 112 -14.67 8.38 0.90
N ASN A 113 -15.48 8.23 1.94
CA ASN A 113 -16.82 8.76 1.78
C ASN A 113 -17.02 9.72 2.95
N ASP A 114 -17.88 10.72 2.77
CA ASP A 114 -18.54 11.46 3.85
C ASP A 114 -18.35 10.75 5.19
N PHE A 115 -17.51 11.30 6.08
CA PHE A 115 -17.26 10.73 7.40
C PHE A 115 -18.51 10.84 8.25
N ASP A 116 -19.53 10.09 7.89
CA ASP A 116 -20.56 9.67 8.80
C ASP A 116 -19.85 8.80 9.83
N TYR A 117 -19.96 9.20 11.08
CA TYR A 117 -19.66 8.33 12.20
C TYR A 117 -20.65 7.13 12.28
N ASP A 118 -21.54 6.98 11.29
CA ASP A 118 -22.60 5.96 11.16
C ASP A 118 -22.16 4.78 10.26
N TYR A 119 -21.05 4.09 10.61
CA TYR A 119 -20.89 2.71 10.13
C TYR A 119 -21.30 1.77 11.26
N ILE A 120 -22.34 0.99 11.01
CA ILE A 120 -22.68 -0.11 11.89
C ILE A 120 -21.88 -1.33 11.43
N GLU A 121 -21.22 -2.00 12.38
CA GLU A 121 -20.35 -3.16 12.14
C GLU A 121 -21.08 -4.31 11.41
N TRP A 122 -22.41 -4.30 11.45
CA TRP A 122 -23.30 -5.08 10.59
C TRP A 122 -24.09 -4.10 9.69
N SER A 123 -23.96 -4.18 8.38
CA SER A 123 -24.86 -3.44 7.45
C SER A 123 -25.47 -4.35 6.39
N VAL A 124 -25.16 -5.65 6.44
CA VAL A 124 -25.79 -6.64 5.58
C VAL A 124 -26.98 -7.21 6.32
N VAL A 125 -28.13 -6.99 5.72
CA VAL A 125 -29.45 -7.41 6.18
C VAL A 125 -30.08 -8.23 5.06
N GLY A 126 -30.81 -9.27 5.42
CA GLY A 126 -31.68 -9.98 4.48
C GLY A 126 -31.90 -11.43 4.85
N ASP A 127 -32.57 -12.14 3.94
CA ASP A 127 -32.75 -13.58 4.01
C ASP A 127 -31.49 -14.28 3.43
N ASP A 128 -31.17 -15.47 3.94
CA ASP A 128 -29.99 -16.30 3.56
C ASP A 128 -28.59 -15.75 3.96
N LEU A 129 -28.48 -15.03 5.09
CA LEU A 129 -27.16 -14.64 5.61
C LEU A 129 -26.29 -15.82 6.05
N LEU A 130 -26.90 -16.94 6.43
CA LEU A 130 -26.17 -18.18 6.72
C LEU A 130 -25.54 -18.77 5.44
N GLY A 131 -26.22 -18.70 4.28
CA GLY A 131 -25.64 -19.03 2.98
C GLY A 131 -24.39 -18.21 2.69
N LYS A 132 -24.50 -16.88 2.79
CA LYS A 132 -23.37 -15.96 2.59
C LYS A 132 -22.22 -16.20 3.56
N ARG A 133 -22.51 -16.43 4.86
CA ARG A 133 -21.49 -16.80 5.85
C ARG A 133 -20.69 -18.02 5.41
N ARG A 134 -21.36 -19.06 4.89
CA ARG A 134 -20.69 -20.28 4.39
C ARG A 134 -19.81 -19.98 3.19
N GLU A 135 -20.29 -19.20 2.22
CA GLU A 135 -19.50 -18.79 1.06
C GLU A 135 -18.24 -18.02 1.49
N PHE A 136 -18.38 -17.08 2.43
CA PHE A 136 -17.26 -16.30 2.94
C PHE A 136 -16.23 -17.19 3.64
N ARG A 137 -16.68 -18.08 4.55
CA ARG A 137 -15.80 -19.06 5.22
C ARG A 137 -15.11 -20.00 4.23
N GLN A 138 -15.80 -20.44 3.18
CA GLN A 138 -15.20 -21.28 2.13
C GLN A 138 -14.16 -20.54 1.30
N ALA A 139 -14.40 -19.25 0.98
CA ALA A 139 -13.47 -18.46 0.19
C ALA A 139 -12.16 -18.13 0.95
N ILE A 140 -12.21 -18.04 2.29
CA ILE A 140 -11.02 -17.84 3.14
C ILE A 140 -10.40 -19.16 3.64
N ASP A 141 -10.93 -20.32 3.22
CA ASP A 141 -10.53 -21.63 3.72
C ASP A 141 -9.13 -22.09 3.23
N LEU A 142 -8.60 -21.43 2.19
CA LEU A 142 -7.31 -21.73 1.57
C LEU A 142 -6.10 -21.58 2.53
N TYR A 143 -6.29 -20.92 3.67
CA TYR A 143 -5.24 -20.57 4.64
C TYR A 143 -5.22 -21.49 5.86
N LYS A 144 -5.95 -22.61 5.86
CA LYS A 144 -6.06 -23.56 6.99
C LYS A 144 -4.75 -24.19 7.49
N THR A 145 -3.64 -24.07 6.77
CA THR A 145 -2.38 -24.68 7.20
C THR A 145 -1.57 -23.73 8.08
N TYR A 146 -1.92 -23.70 9.37
CA TYR A 146 -1.06 -23.14 10.41
C TYR A 146 0.32 -23.83 10.50
N ASP A 147 0.48 -24.98 9.85
CA ASP A 147 1.73 -25.75 9.76
C ASP A 147 2.85 -25.03 8.97
N ASN A 148 2.51 -23.99 8.20
CA ASN A 148 3.49 -23.22 7.44
C ASN A 148 3.83 -21.89 8.13
N HIS A 149 4.68 -21.97 9.16
CA HIS A 149 5.18 -20.81 9.89
C HIS A 149 5.77 -19.73 8.98
N HIS A 150 6.42 -20.11 7.87
CA HIS A 150 6.97 -19.16 6.91
C HIS A 150 5.88 -18.36 6.18
N LEU A 151 4.77 -19.01 5.81
CA LEU A 151 3.62 -18.34 5.21
C LEU A 151 3.01 -17.34 6.21
N ILE A 152 2.76 -17.75 7.45
CA ILE A 152 2.22 -16.86 8.49
C ILE A 152 3.11 -15.64 8.68
N SER A 153 4.44 -15.84 8.77
CA SER A 153 5.38 -14.73 8.89
C SER A 153 5.34 -13.79 7.68
N LYS A 154 5.18 -14.31 6.46
CA LYS A 154 4.99 -13.48 5.26
C LYS A 154 3.70 -12.66 5.33
N LEU A 155 2.57 -13.28 5.69
CA LEU A 155 1.29 -12.58 5.81
C LEU A 155 1.34 -11.47 6.86
N LEU A 156 1.99 -11.74 8.01
CA LEU A 156 2.18 -10.74 9.06
C LEU A 156 3.12 -9.61 8.64
N ALA A 157 4.16 -9.90 7.86
CA ALA A 157 5.02 -8.87 7.29
C ALA A 157 4.24 -7.95 6.33
N GLU A 158 3.35 -8.51 5.50
CA GLU A 158 2.46 -7.71 4.64
C GLU A 158 1.48 -6.85 5.47
N VAL A 159 0.92 -7.39 6.56
CA VAL A 159 0.06 -6.60 7.47
C VAL A 159 0.84 -5.47 8.14
N ILE A 160 2.05 -5.71 8.63
CA ILE A 160 2.90 -4.66 9.20
C ILE A 160 3.16 -3.57 8.16
N HIS A 161 3.56 -3.98 6.97
CA HIS A 161 4.07 -3.07 5.97
C HIS A 161 2.97 -2.26 5.28
N TYR A 162 1.86 -2.89 4.88
CA TYR A 162 0.76 -2.21 4.19
C TYR A 162 -0.28 -1.69 5.19
N TYR A 163 -0.77 -2.54 6.09
CA TYR A 163 -1.84 -2.13 6.99
C TYR A 163 -1.37 -1.17 8.08
N LEU A 164 -0.35 -1.52 8.86
CA LEU A 164 0.09 -0.67 9.96
C LEU A 164 0.83 0.59 9.46
N ASN A 165 1.75 0.41 8.51
CA ASN A 165 2.65 1.49 8.09
C ASN A 165 2.14 2.34 6.92
N GLU A 166 1.03 1.99 6.27
CA GLU A 166 0.39 2.86 5.28
C GLU A 166 -1.04 3.20 5.68
N TYR A 167 -1.92 2.19 5.78
CA TYR A 167 -3.35 2.45 6.01
C TYR A 167 -3.65 3.04 7.38
N LEU A 168 -3.05 2.49 8.45
CA LEU A 168 -3.25 2.97 9.81
C LEU A 168 -2.52 4.30 10.08
N ILE A 169 -1.33 4.52 9.48
CA ILE A 169 -0.63 5.81 9.52
C ILE A 169 -1.45 6.93 8.87
N ASN A 170 -2.17 6.62 7.79
CA ASN A 170 -2.97 7.63 7.10
C ASN A 170 -4.16 8.13 7.95
N GLU A 171 -4.63 7.33 8.91
CA GLU A 171 -5.69 7.70 9.87
C GLU A 171 -5.20 8.62 11.00
N ILE A 172 -3.87 8.86 11.14
CA ILE A 172 -3.29 9.82 12.13
C ILE A 172 -3.85 11.25 11.92
N ASN A 173 -4.16 11.62 10.67
CA ASN A 173 -4.35 13.00 10.25
C ASN A 173 -5.79 13.33 9.82
N ASP A 174 -6.72 12.38 9.91
CA ASP A 174 -8.00 12.45 9.21
C ASP A 174 -9.22 12.56 10.13
N THR A 175 -9.01 12.48 11.45
CA THR A 175 -10.09 12.65 12.41
C THR A 175 -10.07 14.07 12.95
N GLY A 176 -11.13 14.84 12.69
CA GLY A 176 -11.37 16.16 13.30
C GLY A 176 -11.58 16.12 14.82
N ASN A 177 -11.49 14.94 15.43
CA ASN A 177 -11.55 14.70 16.87
C ASN A 177 -10.19 14.17 17.38
N PRO A 178 -9.46 14.93 18.23
CA PRO A 178 -8.18 14.53 18.80
C PRO A 178 -8.20 13.20 19.58
N GLU A 179 -9.37 12.79 20.10
CA GLU A 179 -9.51 11.54 20.87
C GLU A 179 -9.53 10.27 20.00
N ASP A 180 -9.77 10.41 18.69
CA ASP A 180 -9.81 9.29 17.74
C ASP A 180 -8.55 9.21 16.86
N GLN A 181 -7.58 10.11 17.05
CA GLN A 181 -6.30 10.11 16.33
C GLN A 181 -5.37 9.04 16.89
N ILE A 182 -4.87 8.17 16.02
CA ILE A 182 -3.77 7.29 16.38
C ILE A 182 -2.47 8.08 16.30
N THR A 183 -1.56 7.91 17.25
CA THR A 183 -0.24 8.54 17.18
C THR A 183 0.77 7.60 16.54
N ARG A 184 1.84 8.16 15.97
CA ARG A 184 2.96 7.35 15.43
C ARG A 184 3.54 6.40 16.48
N GLN A 185 3.66 6.85 17.73
CA GLN A 185 4.13 6.03 18.85
C GLN A 185 3.19 4.84 19.15
N GLN A 186 1.87 5.04 19.03
CA GLN A 186 0.90 3.96 19.17
C GLN A 186 1.03 2.94 18.04
N ILE A 187 1.28 3.38 16.80
CA ILE A 187 1.53 2.48 15.66
C ILE A 187 2.80 1.67 15.86
N GLU A 188 3.90 2.31 16.30
CA GLU A 188 5.15 1.60 16.63
C GLU A 188 4.94 0.53 17.71
N THR A 189 4.07 0.82 18.69
CA THR A 189 3.70 -0.15 19.74
C THR A 189 2.91 -1.32 19.17
N ILE A 190 1.96 -1.07 18.26
CA ILE A 190 1.18 -2.12 17.58
C ILE A 190 2.08 -2.96 16.69
N GLU A 191 2.94 -2.33 15.90
CA GLU A 191 3.93 -2.99 15.05
C GLU A 191 4.85 -3.91 15.88
N ALA A 192 5.28 -3.48 17.07
CA ALA A 192 6.09 -4.31 17.96
C ALA A 192 5.37 -5.62 18.36
N TYR A 193 4.07 -5.58 18.62
CA TYR A 193 3.30 -6.80 18.89
C TYR A 193 3.22 -7.74 17.68
N PHE A 194 3.04 -7.21 16.47
CA PHE A 194 3.04 -8.02 15.26
C PHE A 194 4.43 -8.62 14.96
N LYS A 195 5.52 -7.90 15.29
CA LYS A 195 6.89 -8.45 15.22
C LYS A 195 7.11 -9.57 16.24
N GLU A 196 6.67 -9.39 17.48
CA GLU A 196 6.71 -10.45 18.50
C GLU A 196 5.86 -11.67 18.10
N ALA A 197 4.72 -11.46 17.42
CA ALA A 197 3.92 -12.55 16.86
C ALA A 197 4.73 -13.41 15.87
N ILE A 198 5.52 -12.78 15.01
CA ILE A 198 6.43 -13.46 14.06
C ILE A 198 7.55 -14.17 14.81
N GLU A 199 8.21 -13.50 15.75
CA GLU A 199 9.36 -14.06 16.47
C GLU A 199 9.00 -15.25 17.35
N LYS A 200 7.87 -15.16 18.05
CA LYS A 200 7.40 -16.19 18.98
C LYS A 200 6.49 -17.22 18.32
N GLN A 201 6.08 -16.99 17.07
CA GLN A 201 5.08 -17.81 16.36
C GLN A 201 3.77 -17.95 17.16
N ASP A 202 3.35 -16.85 17.79
CA ASP A 202 2.14 -16.77 18.64
C ASP A 202 1.25 -15.62 18.19
N TYR A 203 0.58 -15.79 17.04
CA TYR A 203 -0.25 -14.74 16.48
C TYR A 203 -1.42 -14.37 17.38
N LEU A 204 -2.16 -15.37 17.89
CA LEU A 204 -3.36 -15.14 18.69
C LEU A 204 -3.07 -14.24 19.90
N THR A 205 -2.07 -14.58 20.72
CA THR A 205 -1.78 -13.80 21.93
C THR A 205 -1.40 -12.36 21.60
N TYR A 206 -0.51 -12.16 20.63
CA TYR A 206 0.02 -10.83 20.35
C TYR A 206 -0.95 -9.95 19.55
N PHE A 207 -1.77 -10.54 18.68
CA PHE A 207 -2.87 -9.82 18.05
C PHE A 207 -3.87 -9.33 19.10
N ILE A 208 -4.29 -10.20 20.03
CA ILE A 208 -5.23 -9.81 21.09
C ILE A 208 -4.62 -8.72 22.00
N LYS A 209 -3.32 -8.80 22.33
CA LYS A 209 -2.65 -7.74 23.08
C LYS A 209 -2.68 -6.41 22.34
N ALA A 210 -2.40 -6.40 21.04
CA ALA A 210 -2.46 -5.20 20.22
C ALA A 210 -3.88 -4.65 20.10
N TYR A 211 -4.86 -5.53 19.86
CA TYR A 211 -6.27 -5.21 19.72
C TYR A 211 -6.86 -4.59 20.99
N THR A 212 -6.43 -5.05 22.18
CA THR A 212 -6.96 -4.60 23.48
C THR A 212 -6.19 -3.41 24.08
N LEU A 213 -5.27 -2.79 23.35
CA LEU A 213 -4.56 -1.60 23.81
C LEU A 213 -5.51 -0.42 24.03
N THR A 214 -5.17 0.43 25.00
CA THR A 214 -5.80 1.76 25.18
C THR A 214 -5.34 2.74 24.11
N ASN A 215 -5.69 2.46 22.86
CA ASN A 215 -5.55 3.32 21.70
C ASN A 215 -6.76 3.08 20.76
N CYS A 216 -6.81 3.75 19.61
CA CYS A 216 -7.93 3.61 18.67
C CYS A 216 -7.75 2.48 17.63
N PHE A 217 -6.75 1.60 17.78
CA PHE A 217 -6.46 0.53 16.82
C PHE A 217 -7.67 -0.37 16.54
N TYR A 218 -8.34 -0.87 17.60
CA TYR A 218 -9.52 -1.72 17.42
C TYR A 218 -10.65 -0.97 16.71
N LYS A 219 -10.83 0.33 17.00
CA LYS A 219 -11.86 1.16 16.35
C LYS A 219 -11.60 1.27 14.85
N VAL A 220 -10.36 1.61 14.47
CA VAL A 220 -9.95 1.77 13.07
C VAL A 220 -9.99 0.44 12.33
N LEU A 221 -9.52 -0.65 12.95
CA LEU A 221 -9.60 -1.99 12.37
C LEU A 221 -11.05 -2.41 12.13
N ASN A 222 -11.92 -2.25 13.12
CA ASN A 222 -13.33 -2.59 12.96
C ASN A 222 -14.05 -1.70 11.93
N LYS A 223 -13.66 -0.42 11.81
CA LYS A 223 -14.10 0.48 10.73
C LYS A 223 -13.74 -0.09 9.36
N HIS A 224 -12.46 -0.38 9.14
CA HIS A 224 -11.98 -0.87 7.85
C HIS A 224 -12.60 -2.24 7.53
N LEU A 225 -12.74 -3.13 8.52
CA LEU A 225 -13.46 -4.40 8.36
C LEU A 225 -14.90 -4.18 7.92
N ALA A 226 -15.65 -3.33 8.63
CA ALA A 226 -17.04 -3.05 8.29
C ALA A 226 -17.15 -2.51 6.85
N LEU A 227 -16.32 -1.55 6.46
CA LEU A 227 -16.41 -0.89 5.15
C LEU A 227 -15.96 -1.78 3.99
N TYR A 228 -14.87 -2.53 4.17
CA TYR A 228 -14.12 -3.07 3.03
C TYR A 228 -14.11 -4.60 2.94
N ILE A 229 -14.38 -5.35 4.02
CA ILE A 229 -14.15 -6.81 4.00
C ILE A 229 -14.97 -7.55 2.94
N LEU A 230 -16.20 -7.07 2.66
CA LEU A 230 -17.08 -7.71 1.68
C LEU A 230 -16.60 -7.52 0.24
N GLN A 231 -15.75 -6.53 -0.02
CA GLN A 231 -15.17 -6.33 -1.34
C GLN A 231 -14.37 -7.56 -1.78
N TYR A 232 -13.74 -8.28 -0.85
CA TYR A 232 -13.00 -9.52 -1.15
C TYR A 232 -13.86 -10.58 -1.85
N PHE A 233 -15.14 -10.65 -1.52
CA PHE A 233 -16.05 -11.68 -2.03
C PHE A 233 -16.84 -11.22 -3.27
N ASP A 234 -16.77 -9.94 -3.64
CA ASP A 234 -17.53 -9.35 -4.75
C ASP A 234 -16.74 -9.41 -6.06
N THR A 235 -16.77 -10.57 -6.74
CA THR A 235 -16.07 -10.79 -8.01
C THR A 235 -16.49 -9.86 -9.17
N THR A 236 -17.52 -9.02 -8.98
CA THR A 236 -18.12 -8.19 -10.03
C THR A 236 -17.64 -6.74 -10.06
N LYS A 237 -16.96 -6.27 -9.01
CA LYS A 237 -16.43 -4.90 -8.91
C LYS A 237 -14.95 -4.88 -9.26
N ASP A 238 -14.50 -3.78 -9.87
CA ASP A 238 -13.07 -3.56 -10.14
C ASP A 238 -12.35 -3.47 -8.78
N PHE A 239 -11.58 -4.50 -8.44
CA PHE A 239 -10.92 -4.69 -7.14
C PHE A 239 -9.76 -3.73 -6.90
N SER A 240 -9.44 -2.88 -7.87
CA SER A 240 -8.14 -2.25 -7.93
C SER A 240 -7.91 -1.30 -6.75
N SER A 241 -8.86 -0.43 -6.40
CA SER A 241 -8.56 0.69 -5.50
C SER A 241 -8.21 0.36 -4.05
N ASN A 242 -8.68 -0.78 -3.51
CA ASN A 242 -8.46 -1.17 -2.10
C ASN A 242 -7.87 -2.58 -1.94
N TYR A 243 -7.35 -3.19 -3.01
CA TYR A 243 -6.95 -4.60 -3.02
C TYR A 243 -6.02 -4.96 -1.84
N ARG A 244 -4.98 -4.15 -1.57
CA ARG A 244 -4.04 -4.43 -0.49
C ARG A 244 -4.67 -4.31 0.90
N LEU A 245 -5.45 -3.26 1.15
CA LEU A 245 -6.18 -3.11 2.41
C LEU A 245 -7.06 -4.33 2.64
N VAL A 246 -7.88 -4.69 1.66
CA VAL A 246 -8.80 -5.82 1.73
C VAL A 246 -8.06 -7.13 2.02
N ASN A 247 -6.94 -7.39 1.34
CA ASN A 247 -6.11 -8.57 1.63
C ASN A 247 -5.52 -8.57 3.03
N CYS A 248 -5.00 -7.45 3.52
CA CYS A 248 -4.52 -7.36 4.89
C CYS A 248 -5.63 -7.65 5.91
N LEU A 249 -6.84 -7.13 5.68
CA LEU A 249 -8.00 -7.42 6.53
C LEU A 249 -8.35 -8.92 6.49
N VAL A 250 -8.33 -9.55 5.32
CA VAL A 250 -8.54 -11.00 5.17
C VAL A 250 -7.44 -11.79 5.88
N HIS A 251 -6.18 -11.38 5.80
CA HIS A 251 -5.08 -12.02 6.53
C HIS A 251 -5.31 -11.96 8.04
N ILE A 252 -5.67 -10.79 8.57
CA ILE A 252 -5.97 -10.60 10.00
C ILE A 252 -7.11 -11.52 10.46
N ILE A 253 -8.23 -11.52 9.74
CA ILE A 253 -9.39 -12.35 10.09
C ILE A 253 -9.04 -13.83 10.04
N THR A 254 -8.43 -14.25 8.94
CA THR A 254 -8.19 -15.66 8.64
C THR A 254 -7.18 -16.28 9.59
N LEU A 255 -6.10 -15.54 9.89
CA LEU A 255 -5.14 -15.97 10.91
C LEU A 255 -5.84 -16.14 12.27
N LEU A 256 -6.80 -15.29 12.63
CA LEU A 256 -7.47 -15.45 13.92
C LEU A 256 -8.48 -16.60 13.92
N ILE A 257 -9.40 -16.65 12.95
CA ILE A 257 -10.52 -17.62 12.91
C ILE A 257 -10.02 -19.07 12.85
N TYR A 258 -8.91 -19.33 12.16
CA TYR A 258 -8.36 -20.68 12.00
C TYR A 258 -7.19 -20.99 12.94
N HIS A 259 -6.96 -20.16 13.98
CA HIS A 259 -5.85 -20.39 14.89
C HIS A 259 -6.00 -21.73 15.65
N PRO A 260 -4.98 -22.61 15.71
CA PRO A 260 -5.09 -23.95 16.29
C PRO A 260 -5.39 -23.95 17.79
N ASN A 261 -4.97 -22.89 18.50
CA ASN A 261 -5.25 -22.72 19.93
C ASN A 261 -6.61 -22.05 20.22
N LEU A 262 -7.38 -21.64 19.21
CA LEU A 262 -8.69 -21.02 19.42
C LEU A 262 -9.67 -21.89 20.24
N PRO A 263 -9.70 -23.24 20.09
CA PRO A 263 -10.62 -24.10 20.84
C PRO A 263 -10.54 -23.97 22.37
N GLN A 264 -9.38 -23.60 22.93
CA GLN A 264 -9.24 -23.44 24.38
C GLN A 264 -9.87 -22.15 24.93
N TYR A 265 -10.24 -21.21 24.05
CA TYR A 265 -10.83 -19.94 24.40
C TYR A 265 -12.31 -19.84 23.99
N GLN A 266 -12.93 -20.91 23.48
CA GLN A 266 -14.32 -20.88 22.99
C GLN A 266 -15.30 -20.39 24.07
N TYR A 267 -16.32 -19.66 23.63
CA TYR A 267 -17.34 -19.11 24.51
C TYR A 267 -18.76 -19.38 24.00
N GLN A 268 -19.63 -19.81 24.91
CA GLN A 268 -21.08 -19.91 24.73
C GLN A 268 -21.77 -19.23 25.90
N GLY A 269 -22.91 -18.60 25.64
CA GLY A 269 -23.71 -17.92 26.65
C GLY A 269 -23.96 -16.46 26.33
N LEU A 270 -24.32 -15.70 27.37
CA LEU A 270 -24.70 -14.29 27.26
C LEU A 270 -23.48 -13.38 27.43
N CYS A 271 -23.27 -12.50 26.46
CA CYS A 271 -22.33 -11.37 26.58
C CYS A 271 -23.02 -10.05 26.20
N TYR A 272 -22.41 -8.95 26.63
CA TYR A 272 -23.02 -7.62 26.61
C TYR A 272 -22.08 -6.60 25.97
N ARG A 273 -22.64 -5.66 25.22
CA ARG A 273 -21.89 -4.52 24.68
C ARG A 273 -22.64 -3.23 24.94
N GLY A 274 -22.01 -2.32 25.66
CA GLY A 274 -22.50 -0.95 25.76
C GLY A 274 -21.92 -0.09 24.66
N MET A 275 -22.76 0.75 24.08
CA MET A 275 -22.36 1.74 23.09
C MET A 275 -23.27 2.95 23.12
N ARG A 276 -22.81 4.04 22.50
CA ARG A 276 -23.64 5.19 22.16
C ARG A 276 -24.14 5.01 20.74
N ILE A 277 -25.45 5.13 20.53
CA ILE A 277 -26.08 4.93 19.23
C ILE A 277 -26.86 6.17 18.82
N THR A 278 -26.83 6.52 17.53
CA THR A 278 -27.67 7.60 16.96
C THR A 278 -29.09 7.08 16.70
N GLN A 279 -30.05 7.98 16.47
CA GLN A 279 -31.39 7.56 16.06
C GLN A 279 -31.35 6.83 14.71
N ASN A 280 -30.56 7.32 13.75
CA ASN A 280 -30.44 6.72 12.43
C ASN A 280 -29.92 5.28 12.52
N ASP A 281 -28.90 5.04 13.33
CA ASP A 281 -28.35 3.69 13.52
C ASP A 281 -29.35 2.77 14.23
N LEU A 282 -30.05 3.29 15.24
CA LEU A 282 -31.07 2.54 15.94
C LEU A 282 -32.21 2.10 15.01
N ASP A 283 -32.62 2.97 14.09
CA ASP A 283 -33.70 2.69 13.14
C ASP A 283 -33.33 1.59 12.13
N GLN A 284 -32.04 1.24 11.99
CA GLN A 284 -31.62 0.10 11.19
C GLN A 284 -31.92 -1.25 11.85
N TYR A 285 -32.10 -1.29 13.17
CA TYR A 285 -32.47 -2.51 13.89
C TYR A 285 -33.98 -2.74 13.80
N LEU A 286 -34.38 -3.87 13.21
CA LEU A 286 -35.78 -4.29 13.11
C LEU A 286 -35.99 -5.63 13.83
N SER A 287 -37.08 -5.75 14.59
CA SER A 287 -37.42 -7.02 15.24
C SER A 287 -37.60 -8.14 14.21
N ASN A 288 -37.05 -9.32 14.52
CA ASN A 288 -36.94 -10.51 13.67
C ASN A 288 -36.02 -10.40 12.44
N GLN A 289 -35.31 -9.30 12.27
CA GLN A 289 -34.32 -9.13 11.21
C GLN A 289 -33.07 -9.97 11.48
N HIS A 290 -32.49 -10.52 10.42
CA HIS A 290 -31.17 -11.15 10.46
C HIS A 290 -30.11 -10.13 10.07
N ILE A 291 -29.01 -10.11 10.81
CA ILE A 291 -27.87 -9.23 10.62
C ILE A 291 -26.58 -10.05 10.54
N LEU A 292 -25.65 -9.63 9.67
CA LEU A 292 -24.33 -10.24 9.57
C LEU A 292 -23.28 -9.28 10.13
N ASN A 293 -22.59 -9.71 11.19
CA ASN A 293 -21.44 -9.01 11.73
C ASN A 293 -20.24 -9.11 10.77
N ARG A 294 -19.56 -7.99 10.49
CA ARG A 294 -18.41 -7.96 9.57
C ARG A 294 -17.06 -7.75 10.26
N SER A 295 -17.06 -7.27 11.50
CA SER A 295 -15.84 -6.93 12.24
C SER A 295 -15.69 -7.81 13.49
N PHE A 296 -14.68 -7.54 14.30
CA PHE A 296 -14.63 -8.08 15.65
C PHE A 296 -15.62 -7.29 16.52
N LEU A 297 -16.44 -7.96 17.34
CA LEU A 297 -17.28 -7.27 18.33
C LEU A 297 -16.71 -7.50 19.72
N SER A 298 -16.20 -6.44 20.32
CA SER A 298 -15.81 -6.43 21.72
C SER A 298 -17.06 -6.40 22.60
N THR A 299 -17.20 -7.42 23.43
CA THR A 299 -18.30 -7.57 24.40
C THR A 299 -17.72 -7.95 25.75
N SER A 300 -18.49 -7.84 26.83
CA SER A 300 -18.10 -8.31 28.16
C SER A 300 -19.05 -9.40 28.62
N ILE A 301 -18.54 -10.39 29.33
CA ILE A 301 -19.39 -11.33 30.08
C ILE A 301 -20.11 -10.63 31.25
N ASP A 302 -19.61 -9.48 31.68
CA ASP A 302 -20.15 -8.69 32.78
C ASP A 302 -21.01 -7.54 32.24
N ARG A 303 -22.30 -7.59 32.57
CA ARG A 303 -23.27 -6.57 32.15
C ARG A 303 -22.89 -5.18 32.67
N GLY A 304 -22.42 -5.07 33.91
CA GLY A 304 -22.07 -3.78 34.52
C GLY A 304 -20.86 -3.14 33.82
N VAL A 305 -19.90 -3.95 33.37
CA VAL A 305 -18.79 -3.47 32.55
C VAL A 305 -19.31 -2.89 31.24
N ALA A 306 -20.19 -3.61 30.54
CA ALA A 306 -20.79 -3.13 29.30
C ALA A 306 -21.59 -1.83 29.52
N GLU A 307 -22.39 -1.73 30.58
CA GLU A 307 -23.16 -0.54 30.94
C GLU A 307 -22.28 0.72 31.13
N MET A 308 -21.06 0.57 31.67
CA MET A 308 -20.08 1.67 31.74
C MET A 308 -19.71 2.20 30.34
N PHE A 309 -19.56 1.33 29.34
CA PHE A 309 -19.27 1.73 27.95
C PHE A 309 -20.49 2.35 27.24
N ALA A 310 -21.71 2.04 27.67
CA ALA A 310 -22.92 2.69 27.18
C ALA A 310 -23.06 4.15 27.69
N GLY A 311 -22.29 4.52 28.72
CA GLY A 311 -22.38 5.82 29.37
C GLY A 311 -23.66 5.96 30.18
N GLU A 312 -24.13 4.88 30.81
CA GLU A 312 -25.31 4.88 31.67
C GLU A 312 -25.13 5.90 32.82
N GLY A 313 -26.12 6.77 33.04
CA GLY A 313 -26.04 7.89 33.98
C GLY A 313 -25.41 9.19 33.44
N GLN A 314 -24.89 9.21 32.20
CA GLN A 314 -24.45 10.45 31.53
C GLN A 314 -25.57 11.06 30.66
N GLN A 315 -25.69 12.39 30.67
CA GLN A 315 -26.63 13.12 29.79
C GLN A 315 -26.40 12.77 28.32
N SER A 316 -27.47 12.80 27.53
CA SER A 316 -27.41 12.66 26.08
C SER A 316 -26.48 13.73 25.49
N LYS A 317 -25.31 13.31 24.99
CA LYS A 317 -24.36 14.19 24.33
C LYS A 317 -24.81 14.44 22.89
N MET A 318 -24.83 15.71 22.48
CA MET A 318 -24.90 16.06 21.07
C MET A 318 -23.54 15.80 20.44
N ARG A 319 -23.51 14.99 19.38
CA ARG A 319 -22.31 14.77 18.58
C ARG A 319 -22.51 15.40 17.21
N TYR A 320 -21.50 16.10 16.72
CA TYR A 320 -21.51 16.57 15.34
C TYR A 320 -21.46 15.36 14.40
N THR A 321 -22.48 15.21 13.55
CA THR A 321 -22.47 14.28 12.41
C THR A 321 -22.59 15.11 11.15
N PRO A 322 -21.85 14.82 10.06
CA PRO A 322 -21.97 15.58 8.82
C PRO A 322 -23.36 15.56 8.19
N LYS A 323 -24.18 14.52 8.45
CA LYS A 323 -25.58 14.45 8.02
C LYS A 323 -26.51 15.38 8.80
N ASP A 324 -26.40 15.43 10.13
CA ASP A 324 -27.43 16.05 10.99
C ASP A 324 -26.94 17.31 11.72
N HIS A 325 -25.69 17.74 11.51
CA HIS A 325 -24.96 18.79 12.26
C HIS A 325 -24.82 18.50 13.76
N TYR A 326 -25.85 18.00 14.43
CA TYR A 326 -25.83 17.47 15.79
C TYR A 326 -26.84 16.34 15.94
N ALA A 327 -26.36 15.10 16.09
CA ALA A 327 -27.19 13.95 16.39
C ALA A 327 -27.23 13.68 17.90
N LEU A 328 -28.44 13.44 18.42
CA LEU A 328 -28.63 12.99 19.80
C LEU A 328 -28.19 11.52 19.90
N GLN A 329 -27.29 11.22 20.82
CA GLN A 329 -26.86 9.85 21.07
C GLN A 329 -27.53 9.27 22.32
N TYR A 330 -28.07 8.06 22.17
CA TYR A 330 -28.69 7.28 23.24
C TYR A 330 -27.71 6.27 23.83
N SER A 331 -27.94 5.91 25.10
CA SER A 331 -27.26 4.78 25.73
C SER A 331 -27.89 3.50 25.20
N CYS A 332 -27.08 2.59 24.65
CA CYS A 332 -27.54 1.32 24.12
C CYS A 332 -26.75 0.17 24.71
N LEU A 333 -27.47 -0.82 25.25
CA LEU A 333 -26.93 -2.09 25.70
C LEU A 333 -27.39 -3.20 24.75
N CYS A 334 -26.45 -3.78 24.02
CA CYS A 334 -26.71 -4.96 23.20
C CYS A 334 -26.41 -6.22 24.01
N GLN A 335 -27.38 -7.13 24.10
CA GLN A 335 -27.25 -8.45 24.69
C GLN A 335 -27.16 -9.49 23.57
N TYR A 336 -26.06 -10.25 23.54
CA TYR A 336 -25.83 -11.30 22.55
C TYR A 336 -25.91 -12.67 23.23
N LEU A 337 -26.76 -13.55 22.72
CA LEU A 337 -26.76 -14.98 23.07
C LEU A 337 -25.94 -15.75 22.04
N ILE A 338 -24.73 -16.16 22.44
CA ILE A 338 -23.84 -17.00 21.64
C ILE A 338 -24.18 -18.47 21.87
N LYS A 339 -24.41 -19.20 20.78
CA LYS A 339 -24.81 -20.60 20.75
C LYS A 339 -23.72 -21.51 20.19
N GLN A 340 -22.88 -21.03 19.28
CA GLN A 340 -21.84 -21.83 18.65
C GLN A 340 -20.48 -21.59 19.30
N ASN A 341 -19.67 -22.64 19.42
CA ASN A 341 -18.33 -22.56 20.01
C ASN A 341 -17.31 -21.84 19.10
N SER A 342 -17.58 -21.74 17.80
CA SER A 342 -16.63 -21.24 16.79
C SER A 342 -16.82 -19.77 16.41
N THR A 343 -17.67 -19.04 17.12
CA THR A 343 -18.07 -17.66 16.77
C THR A 343 -17.73 -16.63 17.82
N ALA A 344 -17.40 -17.05 19.04
CA ALA A 344 -16.89 -16.15 20.07
C ALA A 344 -15.78 -16.80 20.90
N ILE A 345 -14.85 -15.97 21.37
CA ILE A 345 -13.75 -16.38 22.23
C ILE A 345 -13.66 -15.52 23.49
N ASN A 346 -13.40 -16.14 24.62
CA ASN A 346 -13.05 -15.47 25.86
C ASN A 346 -11.57 -15.10 25.82
N ILE A 347 -11.31 -13.80 25.71
CA ILE A 347 -9.97 -13.25 25.57
C ILE A 347 -9.47 -12.59 26.85
N GLN A 348 -10.19 -12.74 27.97
CA GLN A 348 -9.84 -12.11 29.24
C GLN A 348 -8.39 -12.41 29.65
N SER A 349 -7.93 -13.65 29.52
CA SER A 349 -6.55 -14.04 29.89
C SER A 349 -5.47 -13.53 28.94
N LEU A 350 -5.84 -13.11 27.73
CA LEU A 350 -4.93 -12.63 26.67
C LEU A 350 -4.90 -11.10 26.57
N SER A 351 -5.99 -10.46 26.98
CA SER A 351 -6.18 -9.01 26.94
C SER A 351 -5.19 -8.27 27.84
N THR A 352 -4.83 -7.05 27.43
CA THR A 352 -4.09 -6.12 28.31
C THR A 352 -4.98 -5.50 29.39
N LYS A 353 -6.30 -5.72 29.33
CA LYS A 353 -7.35 -5.21 30.23
C LYS A 353 -8.17 -6.34 30.83
N LEU A 354 -7.62 -6.98 31.87
CA LEU A 354 -8.27 -8.12 32.54
C LEU A 354 -9.64 -7.78 33.16
N ASP A 355 -9.83 -6.52 33.58
CA ASP A 355 -11.04 -6.05 34.26
C ASP A 355 -12.25 -5.92 33.31
N GLU A 356 -12.01 -5.85 32.00
CA GLU A 356 -13.08 -5.74 31.00
C GLU A 356 -13.80 -7.08 30.76
N LYS A 357 -13.22 -8.20 31.21
CA LYS A 357 -13.77 -9.56 31.08
C LYS A 357 -14.27 -9.84 29.66
N GLU A 358 -13.42 -9.49 28.70
CA GLU A 358 -13.80 -9.35 27.30
C GLU A 358 -14.07 -10.70 26.62
N ILE A 359 -15.19 -10.77 25.92
CA ILE A 359 -15.57 -11.80 24.96
C ILE A 359 -15.53 -11.15 23.58
N LEU A 360 -14.73 -11.72 22.68
CA LEU A 360 -14.61 -11.23 21.31
C LEU A 360 -15.48 -12.10 20.39
N ILE A 361 -16.51 -11.52 19.81
CA ILE A 361 -17.30 -12.18 18.76
C ILE A 361 -16.57 -12.00 17.43
N LEU A 362 -16.38 -13.09 16.71
CA LEU A 362 -15.64 -13.14 15.46
C LEU A 362 -16.48 -12.62 14.28
N PRO A 363 -15.81 -12.12 13.21
CA PRO A 363 -16.46 -11.73 11.98
C PRO A 363 -17.31 -12.84 11.36
N PHE A 364 -18.30 -12.42 10.57
CA PHE A 364 -19.25 -13.27 9.86
C PHE A 364 -20.22 -14.06 10.75
N THR A 365 -20.34 -13.71 12.02
CA THR A 365 -21.40 -14.23 12.91
C THR A 365 -22.75 -13.63 12.52
N VAL A 366 -23.78 -14.47 12.42
CA VAL A 366 -25.14 -14.06 12.03
C VAL A 366 -26.01 -14.00 13.28
N PHE A 367 -26.68 -12.88 13.49
CA PHE A 367 -27.61 -12.70 14.61
C PHE A 367 -29.02 -12.43 14.10
N LYS A 368 -30.00 -12.85 14.89
CA LYS A 368 -31.39 -12.43 14.76
C LYS A 368 -31.70 -11.41 15.86
N VAL A 369 -32.26 -10.26 15.49
CA VAL A 369 -32.75 -9.27 16.45
C VAL A 369 -34.06 -9.79 17.07
N ILE A 370 -34.04 -10.12 18.35
CA ILE A 370 -35.18 -10.68 19.08
C ILE A 370 -36.11 -9.56 19.53
N ALA A 371 -35.55 -8.58 20.25
CA ALA A 371 -36.32 -7.49 20.83
C ALA A 371 -35.50 -6.20 20.86
N ILE A 372 -36.22 -5.08 20.81
CA ILE A 372 -35.68 -3.73 21.01
C ILE A 372 -36.55 -3.09 22.08
N LYS A 373 -36.00 -2.86 23.27
CA LYS A 373 -36.70 -2.24 24.40
C LYS A 373 -36.21 -0.81 24.56
N ARG A 374 -37.15 0.12 24.76
CA ARG A 374 -36.86 1.51 25.09
C ARG A 374 -37.31 1.75 26.52
N ASN A 375 -36.37 1.98 27.42
CA ASN A 375 -36.63 2.27 28.82
C ASN A 375 -36.55 3.80 29.02
N TYR A 376 -37.66 4.38 29.44
CA TYR A 376 -37.74 5.79 29.83
C TYR A 376 -37.45 5.86 31.32
N LEU A 377 -36.36 6.52 31.70
CA LEU A 377 -36.07 6.82 33.10
C LEU A 377 -37.05 7.91 33.58
N ASP A 378 -37.50 7.83 34.84
CA ASP A 378 -38.63 8.60 35.41
C ASP A 378 -38.43 10.13 35.49
N ASP A 379 -37.29 10.68 35.05
CA ASP A 379 -36.99 12.12 35.08
C ASP A 379 -37.15 12.73 33.67
N PRO A 380 -37.89 13.84 33.50
CA PRO A 380 -38.08 14.52 32.21
C PRO A 380 -36.79 15.07 31.57
N THR A 381 -35.64 14.99 32.26
CA THR A 381 -34.30 15.28 31.73
C THR A 381 -33.45 14.03 31.45
N ALA A 382 -34.01 12.83 31.66
CA ALA A 382 -33.25 11.58 31.63
C ALA A 382 -33.02 11.00 30.22
N SER A 383 -31.84 10.43 30.05
CA SER A 383 -31.41 9.72 28.86
C SER A 383 -32.27 8.47 28.62
N ILE A 384 -32.74 8.28 27.39
CA ILE A 384 -33.36 7.03 26.96
C ILE A 384 -32.27 5.94 26.99
N SER A 385 -32.54 4.83 27.68
CA SER A 385 -31.73 3.62 27.59
C SER A 385 -32.41 2.60 26.69
N ILE A 386 -31.64 2.07 25.74
CA ILE A 386 -32.09 1.11 24.75
C ILE A 386 -31.45 -0.23 25.06
N GLU A 387 -32.24 -1.29 25.07
CA GLU A 387 -31.74 -2.66 25.17
C GLU A 387 -32.08 -3.40 23.87
N ILE A 388 -31.06 -3.93 23.19
CA ILE A 388 -31.24 -4.73 21.97
C ILE A 388 -30.85 -6.17 22.31
N GLU A 389 -31.79 -7.09 22.14
CA GLU A 389 -31.55 -8.52 22.35
C GLU A 389 -31.28 -9.19 21.01
N LEU A 390 -30.14 -9.85 20.90
CA LEU A 390 -29.67 -10.55 19.71
C LEU A 390 -29.39 -12.01 20.03
N GLU A 391 -29.83 -12.90 19.15
CA GLU A 391 -29.63 -14.34 19.27
C GLU A 391 -28.85 -14.86 18.07
N GLU A 392 -27.78 -15.60 18.30
CA GLU A 392 -27.00 -16.20 17.22
C GLU A 392 -27.84 -17.21 16.43
N CYS A 393 -27.72 -17.12 15.11
CA CYS A 393 -28.28 -18.09 14.18
C CYS A 393 -27.31 -19.26 14.02
N GLU A 394 -27.75 -20.46 14.38
CA GLU A 394 -26.94 -21.67 14.28
C GLU A 394 -26.80 -22.13 12.83
N ASP A 395 -25.57 -22.45 12.42
CA ASP A 395 -25.29 -23.20 11.21
C ASP A 395 -25.01 -24.68 11.57
N PRO A 396 -25.91 -25.62 11.24
CA PRO A 396 -25.72 -27.04 11.55
C PRO A 396 -24.54 -27.69 10.83
N ASN A 397 -23.97 -27.05 9.79
CA ASN A 397 -22.82 -27.58 9.06
C ASN A 397 -21.47 -27.24 9.71
N ASP A 398 -21.38 -26.21 10.55
CA ASP A 398 -20.11 -25.84 11.20
C ASP A 398 -19.61 -26.94 12.16
N ASN A 399 -20.53 -27.62 12.86
CA ASN A 399 -20.19 -28.68 13.81
C ASN A 399 -19.61 -29.96 13.15
N LYS A 400 -19.81 -30.16 11.83
CA LYS A 400 -19.29 -31.34 11.12
C LYS A 400 -17.82 -31.18 10.74
N ASN A 401 -17.42 -29.99 10.29
CA ASN A 401 -16.06 -29.71 9.84
C ASN A 401 -15.03 -29.75 10.98
N GLU A 402 -15.43 -29.44 12.23
CA GLU A 402 -14.55 -29.58 13.41
C GLU A 402 -14.25 -31.05 13.75
N SER A 403 -15.23 -31.95 13.56
CA SER A 403 -15.07 -33.38 13.86
C SER A 403 -14.21 -34.15 12.84
N GLU A 404 -14.09 -33.63 11.62
CA GLU A 404 -13.19 -34.17 10.58
C GLU A 404 -11.78 -33.62 10.72
N ASN A 405 -11.61 -32.33 11.07
CA ASN A 405 -10.30 -31.72 11.31
C ASN A 405 -9.60 -32.22 12.58
N SER A 406 -10.34 -32.70 13.58
CA SER A 406 -9.72 -33.36 14.74
C SER A 406 -9.22 -34.77 14.44
N LYS A 407 -9.70 -35.40 13.35
CA LYS A 407 -9.31 -36.77 12.94
C LYS A 407 -8.15 -36.80 11.96
N THR A 408 -7.86 -35.72 11.24
CA THR A 408 -6.73 -35.63 10.31
C THR A 408 -5.34 -35.53 10.99
N SER A 409 -5.28 -35.47 12.32
CA SER A 409 -4.00 -35.64 13.06
C SER A 409 -3.60 -37.09 13.34
N ARG A 410 -4.46 -38.08 13.01
CA ARG A 410 -4.12 -39.51 13.11
C ARG A 410 -4.86 -40.32 12.06
N ILE A 411 -4.20 -40.63 10.94
CA ILE A 411 -4.19 -41.95 10.28
C ILE A 411 -3.13 -41.89 9.18
N SER A 412 -1.97 -42.48 9.48
CA SER A 412 -1.19 -43.18 8.48
C SER A 412 -1.92 -44.48 8.11
N SER A 413 -1.84 -44.86 6.83
CA SER A 413 -2.25 -46.13 6.18
C SER A 413 -3.62 -46.22 5.48
N LEU A 414 -3.52 -46.13 4.13
CA LEU A 414 -4.28 -46.77 3.03
C LEU A 414 -5.82 -46.93 3.10
N SER A 415 -6.53 -46.38 2.10
CA SER A 415 -6.81 -47.07 0.81
C SER A 415 -7.71 -46.19 -0.07
N SER A 416 -7.17 -45.65 -1.17
CA SER A 416 -7.93 -44.87 -2.15
C SER A 416 -8.50 -45.79 -3.22
N THR A 417 -9.77 -45.60 -3.53
CA THR A 417 -10.52 -46.22 -4.62
C THR A 417 -9.87 -45.96 -5.98
N ASN A 418 -9.98 -46.94 -6.90
CA ASN A 418 -9.25 -47.02 -8.17
C ASN A 418 -9.55 -45.91 -9.19
N ASP A 419 -10.56 -45.06 -8.97
CA ASP A 419 -10.90 -43.98 -9.89
C ASP A 419 -10.12 -42.67 -9.59
N ASP A 420 -9.81 -42.36 -8.33
CA ASP A 420 -8.99 -41.18 -7.97
C ASP A 420 -7.50 -41.34 -8.34
N ILE A 421 -7.03 -42.59 -8.50
CA ILE A 421 -5.64 -42.89 -8.84
C ILE A 421 -5.35 -42.57 -10.32
N LYS A 422 -6.35 -42.69 -11.21
CA LYS A 422 -6.17 -42.41 -12.65
C LYS A 422 -5.95 -40.92 -12.91
N ASP A 423 -6.71 -40.05 -12.26
CA ASP A 423 -6.58 -38.60 -12.43
C ASP A 423 -5.27 -38.07 -11.84
N VAL A 424 -4.81 -38.64 -10.73
CA VAL A 424 -3.51 -38.29 -10.12
C VAL A 424 -2.32 -38.82 -10.93
N GLU A 425 -2.40 -40.01 -11.51
CA GLU A 425 -1.37 -40.53 -12.43
C GLU A 425 -1.33 -39.78 -13.76
N GLU A 426 -2.49 -39.40 -14.30
CA GLU A 426 -2.60 -38.61 -15.52
C GLU A 426 -2.05 -37.20 -15.31
N TYR A 427 -2.34 -36.58 -14.17
CA TYR A 427 -1.75 -35.30 -13.76
C TYR A 427 -0.24 -35.38 -13.55
N LYS A 428 0.28 -36.47 -12.94
CA LYS A 428 1.74 -36.69 -12.81
C LYS A 428 2.40 -36.86 -14.18
N LYS A 429 1.79 -37.62 -15.10
CA LYS A 429 2.27 -37.77 -16.48
C LYS A 429 2.22 -36.45 -17.26
N PHE A 430 1.19 -35.63 -17.05
CA PHE A 430 1.08 -34.29 -17.62
C PHE A 430 2.19 -33.35 -17.11
N LYS A 431 2.46 -33.36 -15.80
CA LYS A 431 3.55 -32.59 -15.17
C LYS A 431 4.93 -33.02 -15.66
N GLU A 432 5.18 -34.32 -15.84
CA GLU A 432 6.43 -34.81 -16.43
C GLU A 432 6.59 -34.45 -17.90
N ARG A 433 5.51 -34.48 -18.70
CA ARG A 433 5.53 -34.03 -20.10
C ARG A 433 5.86 -32.55 -20.21
N LYS A 434 5.27 -31.69 -19.37
CA LYS A 434 5.64 -30.26 -19.29
C LYS A 434 7.10 -30.07 -18.87
N ARG A 435 7.57 -30.79 -17.85
CA ARG A 435 8.98 -30.71 -17.41
C ARG A 435 9.96 -31.10 -18.52
N ARG A 436 9.65 -32.14 -19.29
CA ARG A 436 10.45 -32.54 -20.47
C ARG A 436 10.36 -31.50 -21.59
N LEU A 437 9.18 -30.93 -21.84
CA LEU A 437 8.98 -29.89 -22.84
C LEU A 437 9.78 -28.62 -22.50
N TYR A 438 9.71 -28.12 -21.26
CA TYR A 438 10.51 -26.98 -20.81
C TYR A 438 12.01 -27.29 -20.79
N GLY A 439 12.41 -28.52 -20.49
CA GLY A 439 13.80 -28.96 -20.62
C GLY A 439 14.30 -28.92 -22.07
N ILE A 440 13.48 -29.35 -23.04
CA ILE A 440 13.83 -29.28 -24.47
C ILE A 440 13.87 -27.83 -24.96
N ILE A 441 12.90 -27.01 -24.57
CA ILE A 441 12.87 -25.57 -24.91
C ILE A 441 14.10 -24.88 -24.33
N GLY A 442 14.44 -25.13 -23.07
CA GLY A 442 15.64 -24.59 -22.42
C GLY A 442 16.93 -25.02 -23.12
N PHE A 443 17.04 -26.28 -23.53
CA PHE A 443 18.18 -26.78 -24.30
C PHE A 443 18.31 -26.11 -25.68
N LEU A 444 17.19 -25.92 -26.39
CA LEU A 444 17.17 -25.24 -27.69
C LEU A 444 17.57 -23.77 -27.56
N VAL A 445 17.05 -23.06 -26.56
CA VAL A 445 17.44 -21.67 -26.27
C VAL A 445 18.92 -21.58 -25.93
N PHE A 446 19.43 -22.50 -25.09
CA PHE A 446 20.85 -22.56 -24.76
C PHE A 446 21.73 -22.82 -26.00
N ALA A 447 21.34 -23.74 -26.89
CA ALA A 447 22.06 -24.02 -28.12
C ALA A 447 22.06 -22.81 -29.09
N ILE A 448 20.95 -22.07 -29.18
CA ILE A 448 20.86 -20.84 -29.97
C ILE A 448 21.79 -19.76 -29.40
N LEU A 449 21.78 -19.54 -28.09
CA LEU A 449 22.67 -18.58 -27.42
C LEU A 449 24.15 -18.95 -27.59
N LEU A 450 24.48 -20.24 -27.53
CA LEU A 450 25.83 -20.74 -27.75
C LEU A 450 26.27 -20.55 -29.23
N GLY A 451 25.36 -20.73 -30.18
CA GLY A 451 25.59 -20.42 -31.59
C GLY A 451 25.83 -18.92 -31.82
N LEU A 452 25.02 -18.05 -31.22
CA LEU A 452 25.16 -16.60 -31.33
C LEU A 452 26.47 -16.08 -30.73
N THR A 453 26.88 -16.64 -29.59
CA THR A 453 28.17 -16.28 -28.96
C THR A 453 29.36 -16.72 -29.83
N LEU A 454 29.32 -17.90 -30.45
CA LEU A 454 30.35 -18.32 -31.40
C LEU A 454 30.42 -17.41 -32.64
N VAL A 455 29.26 -16.97 -33.17
CA VAL A 455 29.21 -16.01 -34.29
C VAL A 455 29.81 -14.66 -33.88
N LEU A 456 29.53 -14.16 -32.68
CA LEU A 456 30.12 -12.93 -32.16
C LEU A 456 31.63 -13.04 -31.96
N ILE A 457 32.13 -14.20 -31.50
CA ILE A 457 33.56 -14.46 -31.38
C ILE A 457 34.22 -14.48 -32.76
N VAL A 458 33.60 -15.11 -33.76
CA VAL A 458 34.11 -15.09 -35.15
C VAL A 458 34.14 -13.67 -35.71
N ILE A 459 33.09 -12.88 -35.51
CA ILE A 459 33.04 -11.46 -35.91
C ILE A 459 34.15 -10.65 -35.21
N PHE A 460 34.38 -10.91 -33.93
CA PHE A 460 35.42 -10.24 -33.15
C PHE A 460 36.83 -10.60 -33.64
N VAL A 461 37.08 -11.88 -33.97
CA VAL A 461 38.35 -12.34 -34.54
C VAL A 461 38.58 -11.73 -35.93
N ILE A 462 37.55 -11.68 -36.79
CA ILE A 462 37.63 -11.02 -38.11
C ILE A 462 37.89 -9.52 -37.97
N ARG A 463 37.28 -8.84 -36.98
CA ARG A 463 37.53 -7.42 -36.70
C ARG A 463 38.95 -7.16 -36.19
N LYS A 464 39.52 -8.10 -35.42
CA LYS A 464 40.89 -7.97 -34.87
C LYS A 464 41.97 -8.02 -35.96
N ASP A 465 41.72 -8.69 -37.08
CA ASP A 465 42.64 -8.70 -38.23
C ASP A 465 42.55 -7.43 -39.10
N SER A 466 41.49 -6.61 -38.97
CA SER A 466 41.34 -5.40 -39.78
C SER A 466 41.90 -4.13 -39.12
N THR A 467 42.45 -4.20 -37.90
CA THR A 467 43.10 -3.07 -37.22
C THR A 467 44.61 -3.21 -37.20
N LYS A 468 45.24 -3.23 -38.38
CA LYS A 468 46.61 -2.77 -38.56
C LYS A 468 46.63 -1.76 -39.69
N ASN A 469 47.15 -0.58 -39.36
CA ASN A 469 47.40 0.59 -40.21
C ASN A 469 46.24 1.59 -40.30
N THR A 470 46.27 2.60 -39.42
CA THR A 470 46.42 4.01 -39.83
C THR A 470 46.65 4.90 -38.62
N THR A 471 47.73 5.67 -38.68
CA THR A 471 48.17 6.74 -37.78
C THR A 471 47.19 7.91 -37.79
N PRO A 472 46.89 8.58 -36.65
CA PRO A 472 46.12 9.82 -36.69
C PRO A 472 47.05 11.03 -36.89
N THR A 473 46.74 11.83 -37.91
CA THR A 473 47.27 13.19 -38.14
C THR A 473 46.41 14.19 -37.35
N PRO A 474 46.94 15.30 -36.82
CA PRO A 474 46.16 16.23 -36.01
C PRO A 474 45.33 17.15 -36.91
N THR A 475 44.01 17.03 -36.84
CA THR A 475 43.07 18.03 -37.37
C THR A 475 42.58 18.93 -36.24
N THR A 476 42.94 20.19 -36.37
CA THR A 476 42.49 21.35 -35.59
C THR A 476 40.95 21.43 -35.55
N PRO A 477 40.31 21.63 -34.39
CA PRO A 477 38.89 22.00 -34.34
C PRO A 477 38.77 23.47 -34.73
N THR A 478 37.95 23.73 -35.76
CA THR A 478 37.48 25.07 -36.10
C THR A 478 36.67 25.64 -34.95
N THR A 479 37.21 26.71 -34.35
CA THR A 479 36.55 27.57 -33.38
C THR A 479 35.44 28.37 -34.07
N GLU A 480 34.19 27.94 -33.96
CA GLU A 480 33.05 28.85 -34.09
C GLU A 480 32.48 29.13 -32.69
N MET A 481 33.10 30.11 -32.03
CA MET A 481 32.47 30.82 -30.91
C MET A 481 31.37 31.72 -31.48
N VAL A 482 30.13 31.24 -31.53
CA VAL A 482 28.97 32.10 -31.80
C VAL A 482 28.65 32.87 -30.53
N LYS A 483 28.73 34.21 -30.63
CA LYS A 483 28.38 35.18 -29.59
C LYS A 483 26.86 35.13 -29.35
N ASP A 484 26.44 34.80 -28.12
CA ASP A 484 25.04 34.97 -27.70
C ASP A 484 24.80 36.41 -27.20
N ASP A 485 23.84 37.05 -27.86
CA ASP A 485 22.97 38.19 -27.52
C ASP A 485 23.51 39.32 -26.61
N ASN A 486 23.73 40.48 -27.23
CA ASN A 486 23.97 41.79 -26.60
C ASN A 486 22.68 42.64 -26.56
N ASP A 487 21.62 42.16 -25.91
CA ASP A 487 20.50 43.04 -25.58
C ASP A 487 20.62 43.48 -24.10
N PRO A 488 20.71 44.78 -23.79
CA PRO A 488 20.72 45.24 -22.41
C PRO A 488 19.34 44.96 -21.78
N LEU A 489 19.35 44.22 -20.67
CA LEU A 489 18.16 43.94 -19.88
C LEU A 489 17.56 45.27 -19.35
N PRO A 490 16.22 45.39 -19.27
CA PRO A 490 15.54 46.57 -18.72
C PRO A 490 16.02 46.90 -17.30
N GLN A 491 16.04 48.19 -16.97
CA GLN A 491 16.47 48.68 -15.66
C GLN A 491 15.55 48.11 -14.55
N GLY A 492 16.10 47.27 -13.68
CA GLY A 492 15.35 46.57 -12.61
C GLY A 492 15.35 45.04 -12.70
N CYS A 493 15.88 44.44 -13.77
CA CYS A 493 16.07 42.98 -13.85
C CYS A 493 17.27 42.49 -13.03
N PRO A 494 17.18 41.32 -12.36
CA PRO A 494 18.32 40.72 -11.66
C PRO A 494 19.48 40.41 -12.63
N ASN A 495 20.71 40.49 -12.13
CA ASN A 495 21.90 40.20 -12.94
C ASN A 495 21.95 38.70 -13.26
N ILE A 496 21.86 38.35 -14.55
CA ILE A 496 21.96 36.96 -15.01
C ILE A 496 23.38 36.70 -15.50
N LEU A 497 24.11 35.85 -14.77
CA LEU A 497 25.46 35.43 -15.06
C LEU A 497 25.49 34.52 -16.30
N LYS A 498 26.42 34.80 -17.20
CA LYS A 498 26.56 34.08 -18.48
C LYS A 498 27.19 32.70 -18.26
N ARG A 499 27.05 31.82 -19.25
CA ARG A 499 27.70 30.50 -19.28
C ARG A 499 29.22 30.55 -19.06
N SER A 500 29.87 31.62 -19.54
CA SER A 500 31.30 31.84 -19.33
C SER A 500 31.65 32.11 -17.86
N SER A 501 30.74 32.68 -17.07
CA SER A 501 30.98 33.03 -15.67
C SER A 501 31.16 31.81 -14.77
N TRP A 502 30.59 30.66 -15.17
CA TRP A 502 30.73 29.39 -14.45
C TRP A 502 31.53 28.34 -15.24
N ASN A 503 32.23 28.73 -16.31
CA ASN A 503 33.02 27.82 -17.16
C ASN A 503 32.20 26.62 -17.68
N ALA A 504 31.01 26.88 -18.21
CA ALA A 504 30.15 25.85 -18.78
C ALA A 504 30.83 25.08 -19.91
N ARG A 505 30.67 23.75 -19.91
CA ARG A 505 31.05 22.90 -21.04
C ARG A 505 30.24 23.27 -22.30
N PRO A 506 30.80 23.08 -23.51
CA PRO A 506 30.05 23.21 -24.76
C PRO A 506 28.90 22.20 -24.81
N TYR A 507 27.75 22.61 -25.32
CA TYR A 507 26.63 21.71 -25.60
C TYR A 507 26.92 20.87 -26.85
N THR A 508 26.30 19.69 -26.95
CA THR A 508 26.44 18.80 -28.12
C THR A 508 25.31 18.99 -29.14
N ASN A 509 24.13 19.45 -28.71
CA ASN A 509 23.00 19.80 -29.57
C ASN A 509 22.06 20.81 -28.86
N ARG A 510 21.27 21.57 -29.63
CA ARG A 510 20.21 22.45 -29.11
C ARG A 510 18.97 22.41 -29.99
N GLU A 511 17.82 22.36 -29.34
CA GLU A 511 16.51 22.54 -29.98
C GLU A 511 15.93 23.89 -29.54
N ASN A 512 15.32 24.64 -30.46
CA ASN A 512 14.65 25.90 -30.12
C ASN A 512 13.32 25.63 -29.40
N LEU A 513 12.90 26.56 -28.54
CA LEU A 513 11.54 26.54 -27.99
C LEU A 513 10.51 26.72 -29.11
N THR A 514 9.36 26.07 -28.96
CA THR A 514 8.31 26.08 -30.00
C THR A 514 7.57 27.41 -30.10
N THR A 515 7.51 28.17 -29.00
CA THR A 515 6.85 29.48 -28.92
C THR A 515 7.60 30.40 -27.95
N LEU A 516 7.83 31.65 -28.35
CA LEU A 516 8.37 32.72 -27.51
C LEU A 516 7.39 33.93 -27.51
N PRO A 517 7.13 34.58 -26.35
CA PRO A 517 7.57 34.20 -25.02
C PRO A 517 6.86 32.92 -24.54
N VAL A 518 7.56 32.08 -23.79
CA VAL A 518 6.89 30.98 -23.08
C VAL A 518 6.03 31.54 -21.95
N THR A 519 4.90 30.92 -21.66
CA THR A 519 3.99 31.36 -20.59
C THR A 519 4.22 30.63 -19.26
N ASN A 520 5.09 29.62 -19.26
CA ASN A 520 5.28 28.73 -18.12
C ASN A 520 6.76 28.67 -17.72
N ILE A 521 7.02 28.65 -16.42
CA ILE A 521 8.32 28.33 -15.83
C ILE A 521 8.11 27.11 -14.94
N VAL A 522 8.95 26.09 -15.10
CA VAL A 522 8.98 24.91 -14.24
C VAL A 522 10.13 25.10 -13.27
N VAL A 523 9.84 25.10 -11.97
CA VAL A 523 10.84 25.32 -10.92
C VAL A 523 11.10 23.99 -10.20
N HIS A 524 12.35 23.56 -10.20
CA HIS A 524 12.82 22.41 -9.42
C HIS A 524 13.66 22.93 -8.25
N ALA A 525 13.18 22.73 -7.03
CA ALA A 525 13.93 23.02 -5.82
C ALA A 525 14.65 21.76 -5.34
N LEU A 526 15.95 21.84 -5.14
CA LEU A 526 16.76 20.81 -4.49
C LEU A 526 17.11 21.31 -3.09
N GLU A 527 16.57 20.68 -2.05
CA GLU A 527 16.97 20.95 -0.65
C GLU A 527 18.31 20.25 -0.35
N GLY A 528 19.36 21.05 -0.13
CA GLY A 528 20.71 20.58 0.15
C GLY A 528 21.22 21.03 1.53
N LEU A 529 22.01 20.18 2.17
CA LEU A 529 22.60 20.28 3.52
C LEU A 529 22.93 21.71 4.04
N ASN A 530 22.55 21.93 5.31
CA ASN A 530 22.73 23.09 6.22
C ASN A 530 24.14 23.76 6.26
N SER A 531 24.71 24.19 5.14
CA SER A 531 25.93 24.99 5.14
C SER A 531 25.89 26.11 4.11
N ILE A 532 26.19 27.31 4.59
CA ILE A 532 26.45 28.52 3.81
C ILE A 532 27.41 28.20 2.65
N MET A 533 26.97 28.43 1.42
CA MET A 533 27.76 28.25 0.20
C MET A 533 28.41 29.57 -0.24
N ASN A 534 29.63 29.50 -0.77
CA ASN A 534 30.27 30.62 -1.48
C ASN A 534 30.13 30.46 -3.01
N ASP A 535 30.49 31.50 -3.77
CA ASP A 535 30.42 31.49 -5.25
C ASP A 535 31.09 30.27 -5.91
N GLN A 536 32.21 29.78 -5.36
CA GLN A 536 32.89 28.61 -5.93
C GLN A 536 32.11 27.32 -5.70
N ASP A 537 31.40 27.20 -4.58
CA ASP A 537 30.58 26.06 -4.27
C ASP A 537 29.36 26.00 -5.21
N CYS A 538 28.72 27.15 -5.47
CA CYS A 538 27.65 27.27 -6.46
C CYS A 538 28.12 26.85 -7.86
N ILE A 539 29.26 27.35 -8.30
CA ILE A 539 29.84 26.99 -9.61
C ILE A 539 30.17 25.49 -9.67
N ALA A 540 30.70 24.92 -8.58
CA ALA A 540 31.01 23.50 -8.51
C ALA A 540 29.76 22.63 -8.63
N GLN A 541 28.65 23.01 -7.97
CA GLN A 541 27.38 22.29 -8.08
C GLN A 541 26.78 22.37 -9.48
N ILE A 542 26.74 23.56 -10.08
CA ILE A 542 26.22 23.75 -11.43
C ILE A 542 27.03 22.93 -12.45
N LYS A 543 28.36 22.87 -12.28
CA LYS A 543 29.22 22.02 -13.11
C LYS A 543 28.95 20.54 -12.90
N GLY A 544 28.83 20.10 -11.65
CA GLY A 544 28.49 18.71 -11.33
C GLY A 544 27.16 18.29 -11.95
N LEU A 545 26.17 19.18 -11.95
CA LEU A 545 24.89 18.95 -12.62
C LEU A 545 25.05 18.85 -14.15
N GLN A 546 25.84 19.73 -14.76
CA GLN A 546 26.12 19.64 -16.20
C GLN A 546 26.86 18.35 -16.57
N ASP A 547 27.84 17.93 -15.76
CA ASP A 547 28.60 16.71 -15.98
C ASP A 547 27.70 15.48 -15.86
N TYR A 548 26.81 15.44 -14.87
CA TYR A 548 25.81 14.38 -14.73
C TYR A 548 24.87 14.31 -15.94
N ASP A 549 24.26 15.43 -16.30
CA ASP A 549 23.30 15.50 -17.39
C ASP A 549 23.93 15.05 -18.72
N MET A 550 25.17 15.46 -18.99
CA MET A 550 25.84 15.15 -20.25
C MET A 550 26.48 13.76 -20.28
N ASP A 551 27.16 13.35 -19.21
CA ASP A 551 27.97 12.12 -19.21
C ASP A 551 27.19 10.89 -18.72
N ILE A 552 26.17 11.06 -17.87
CA ILE A 552 25.35 9.97 -17.31
C ILE A 552 24.02 9.85 -18.04
N GLU A 553 23.27 10.96 -18.15
CA GLU A 553 21.94 10.97 -18.79
C GLU A 553 22.01 11.11 -20.32
N ASN A 554 23.21 11.30 -20.88
CA ASN A 554 23.46 11.53 -22.31
C ASN A 554 22.65 12.71 -22.89
N TRP A 555 22.36 13.73 -22.06
CA TRP A 555 21.69 14.93 -22.51
C TRP A 555 22.64 15.83 -23.30
N ALA A 556 22.04 16.68 -24.13
CA ALA A 556 22.81 17.54 -25.02
C ALA A 556 23.49 18.73 -24.32
N ASP A 557 23.02 19.11 -23.14
CA ASP A 557 23.51 20.19 -22.27
C ASP A 557 22.84 20.01 -20.90
N ILE A 558 23.24 20.83 -19.91
CA ILE A 558 22.56 20.93 -18.61
C ILE A 558 21.05 21.11 -18.79
N GLY A 559 20.21 20.41 -18.03
CA GLY A 559 18.77 20.30 -18.30
C GLY A 559 17.97 21.58 -18.18
N TYR A 560 18.46 22.55 -17.41
CA TYR A 560 17.72 23.76 -17.06
C TYR A 560 18.08 24.96 -17.94
N ASN A 561 17.11 25.87 -18.12
CA ASN A 561 17.33 27.14 -18.79
C ASN A 561 18.08 28.13 -17.89
N PHE A 562 17.73 28.15 -16.60
CA PHE A 562 18.34 29.00 -15.58
C PHE A 562 18.58 28.21 -14.30
N LEU A 563 19.65 28.55 -13.58
CA LEU A 563 19.97 27.96 -12.28
C LEU A 563 20.11 29.10 -11.26
N LEU A 564 19.55 28.92 -10.07
CA LEU A 564 19.61 29.87 -8.98
C LEU A 564 20.38 29.23 -7.82
N CYS A 565 21.40 29.93 -7.34
CA CYS A 565 22.13 29.56 -6.15
C CYS A 565 22.02 30.70 -5.14
N ASP A 566 21.67 30.36 -3.90
CA ASP A 566 21.60 31.33 -2.80
C ASP A 566 22.96 31.36 -2.09
N ASP A 567 23.60 32.53 -2.09
CA ASP A 567 24.74 32.79 -1.21
C ASP A 567 24.20 33.38 0.11
N SER A 568 24.91 33.17 1.22
CA SER A 568 24.44 33.58 2.56
C SER A 568 24.37 35.10 2.79
N GLY A 569 24.32 35.93 1.74
CA GLY A 569 24.43 37.37 1.82
C GLY A 569 23.44 38.10 0.91
N ASP A 570 22.14 38.05 1.21
CA ASP A 570 21.08 38.90 0.63
C ASP A 570 21.03 39.00 -0.93
N GLN A 571 21.81 38.22 -1.69
CA GLN A 571 21.90 38.31 -3.15
C GLN A 571 21.82 36.95 -3.83
N GLN A 572 20.64 36.63 -4.36
CA GLN A 572 20.44 35.46 -5.22
C GLN A 572 21.14 35.65 -6.56
N GLN A 573 22.00 34.70 -6.93
CA GLN A 573 22.69 34.70 -8.22
C GLN A 573 21.99 33.77 -9.22
N ILE A 574 21.72 34.29 -10.42
CA ILE A 574 21.08 33.52 -11.50
C ILE A 574 22.11 33.21 -12.58
N TYR A 575 22.34 31.94 -12.84
CA TYR A 575 23.26 31.42 -13.86
C TYR A 575 22.49 30.97 -15.11
N THR A 576 23.03 31.30 -16.28
CA THR A 576 22.48 30.84 -17.56
C THR A 576 22.87 29.40 -17.80
N GLY A 577 21.88 28.51 -17.91
CA GLY A 577 22.01 27.15 -18.43
C GLY A 577 21.79 27.15 -19.94
N ARG A 578 20.67 26.60 -20.39
CA ARG A 578 20.26 26.63 -21.81
C ARG A 578 19.77 28.01 -22.28
N GLY A 579 19.35 28.90 -21.38
CA GLY A 579 18.95 30.26 -21.71
C GLY A 579 17.55 30.38 -22.33
N TRP A 580 17.20 31.58 -22.79
CA TRP A 580 15.82 31.98 -23.12
C TRP A 580 15.21 31.33 -24.38
N LYS A 581 16.05 30.90 -25.33
CA LYS A 581 15.60 30.52 -26.68
C LYS A 581 15.53 29.01 -26.91
N PHE A 582 16.08 28.21 -26.00
CA PHE A 582 16.34 26.80 -26.22
C PHE A 582 15.52 25.90 -25.29
N THR A 583 15.05 24.78 -25.83
CA THR A 583 14.26 23.76 -25.14
C THR A 583 15.07 23.13 -24.01
N GLY A 584 14.49 23.11 -22.82
CA GLY A 584 15.06 22.45 -21.64
C GLY A 584 14.90 20.93 -21.65
N ALA A 585 15.40 20.28 -20.62
CA ALA A 585 15.17 18.86 -20.30
C ALA A 585 14.66 18.72 -18.87
N HIS A 586 13.92 19.72 -18.38
CA HIS A 586 13.46 19.83 -17.01
C HIS A 586 12.13 19.11 -16.73
N CYS A 587 11.21 18.99 -17.70
CA CYS A 587 9.92 18.32 -17.49
C CYS A 587 9.39 17.74 -18.80
N ILE A 588 9.28 16.41 -18.88
CA ILE A 588 8.77 15.69 -20.05
C ILE A 588 7.35 16.19 -20.35
N SER A 589 7.04 16.42 -21.63
CA SER A 589 5.81 17.09 -22.13
C SER A 589 5.70 18.61 -21.92
N TYR A 590 6.60 19.24 -21.16
CA TYR A 590 6.65 20.70 -21.00
C TYR A 590 7.92 21.37 -21.54
N ASN A 591 9.00 20.61 -21.74
CA ASN A 591 10.30 21.07 -22.25
C ASN A 591 10.25 22.08 -23.41
N LYS A 592 9.34 21.89 -24.38
CA LYS A 592 9.24 22.74 -25.59
C LYS A 592 8.40 24.02 -25.41
N ARG A 593 7.67 24.12 -24.29
CA ARG A 593 6.65 25.16 -24.00
C ARG A 593 6.83 25.84 -22.63
N SER A 594 7.94 25.58 -21.94
CA SER A 594 8.30 26.21 -20.67
C SER A 594 9.80 26.39 -20.54
N LEU A 595 10.21 27.29 -19.65
CA LEU A 595 11.60 27.41 -19.21
C LEU A 595 11.78 26.63 -17.91
N GLY A 596 12.85 25.85 -17.81
CA GLY A 596 13.25 25.18 -16.58
C GLY A 596 14.12 26.08 -15.72
N LYS A 597 13.77 26.22 -14.45
CA LYS A 597 14.57 26.87 -13.42
C LYS A 597 14.93 25.82 -12.37
N ASN A 598 16.21 25.69 -12.04
CA ASN A 598 16.65 24.94 -10.87
C ASN A 598 16.99 25.91 -9.74
N GLU A 599 16.55 25.61 -8.53
CA GLU A 599 16.84 26.36 -7.31
C GLU A 599 17.57 25.44 -6.34
N PHE A 600 18.81 25.79 -6.03
CA PHE A 600 19.52 25.19 -4.92
C PHE A 600 19.11 25.95 -3.65
N LEU A 601 18.18 25.38 -2.88
CA LEU A 601 17.71 25.95 -1.62
C LEU A 601 18.57 25.37 -0.49
N PHE A 602 19.23 26.26 0.27
CA PHE A 602 20.17 25.91 1.33
C PHE A 602 19.74 26.45 2.70
#